data_AF-A0A6I8Q134-F1
#
_entry.id   AF-A0A6I8Q134-F1
#
_cell.length_a   1.000
_cell.length_b   1.000
_cell.length_c   1.000
_cell.angle_alpha   90.00
_cell.angle_beta   90.00
_cell.angle_gamma   90.00
#
_symmetry.space_group_name_H-M   'P 1'
#
loop_
_entity.id
_entity.type
_entity.pdbx_description
1 polymer ?
#
loop_
_entity_poly.entity_id
_entity_poly.type
_entity_poly.pdbx_seq_one_letter_code
_entity_poly.pdbx_strand_id
1 'polypeptide(L)'
;MLQMGQWSVLLLLSLTSIVHSQSCKWLHPKQEYLNSQILKAFNEMVKKNDKICQENPTDPSNEHRIYSVSQVEAGALAVREVLNETMRFYMKHHESMGCKQQAWERFQQLLYYQIHQLEACVSRAENDLLKESISEEFNLLETMVLEKDNSACVWDFINSETRRNLQQVLELSSRLRRQRLLQRPQ
;
A
#
# COMPACT_ATOMS: atom_id res chain seq x y z
N MET A 1 -11.90 42.83 -26.52
CA MET A 1 -12.72 41.58 -26.47
C MET A 1 -11.89 40.34 -26.10
N LEU A 2 -10.75 40.45 -25.40
CA LEU A 2 -9.88 39.30 -25.06
C LEU A 2 -9.98 38.82 -23.59
N GLN A 3 -10.77 39.48 -22.75
CA GLN A 3 -10.84 39.13 -21.33
C GLN A 3 -11.76 37.93 -21.04
N MET A 4 -12.89 37.77 -21.73
CA MET A 4 -13.89 36.73 -21.41
C MET A 4 -13.39 35.29 -21.60
N GLY A 5 -12.51 35.04 -22.58
CA GLY A 5 -11.97 33.69 -22.82
C GLY A 5 -11.02 33.20 -21.73
N GLN A 6 -10.27 34.11 -21.10
CA GLN A 6 -9.28 33.77 -20.08
C GLN A 6 -9.93 33.39 -18.75
N TRP A 7 -11.03 34.04 -18.38
CA TRP A 7 -11.84 33.69 -17.21
C TRP A 7 -12.51 32.31 -17.37
N SER A 8 -13.01 31.99 -18.57
CA SER A 8 -13.62 30.69 -18.86
C SER A 8 -12.61 29.53 -18.77
N VAL A 9 -11.38 29.72 -19.25
CA VAL A 9 -10.31 28.71 -19.15
C VAL A 9 -9.89 28.50 -17.70
N LEU A 10 -9.76 29.57 -16.91
CA LEU A 10 -9.43 29.48 -15.48
C LEU A 10 -10.54 28.78 -14.68
N LEU A 11 -11.81 29.08 -14.97
CA LEU A 11 -12.96 28.40 -14.37
C LEU A 11 -12.99 26.91 -14.71
N LEU A 12 -12.78 26.55 -15.98
CA LEU A 12 -12.74 25.15 -16.41
C LEU A 12 -11.58 24.38 -15.75
N LEU A 13 -10.40 24.97 -15.66
CA LEU A 13 -9.24 24.37 -14.97
C LEU A 13 -9.47 24.22 -13.46
N SER A 14 -10.15 25.17 -12.83
CA SER A 14 -10.51 25.05 -11.41
C SER A 14 -11.53 23.93 -11.18
N LEU A 15 -12.54 23.80 -12.04
CA LEU A 15 -13.58 22.79 -11.94
C LEU A 15 -13.03 21.37 -12.16
N THR A 16 -12.10 21.17 -13.09
CA THR A 16 -11.47 19.84 -13.29
C THR A 16 -10.65 19.41 -12.08
N SER A 17 -9.92 20.32 -11.44
CA SER A 17 -9.15 20.02 -10.21
C SER A 17 -10.05 19.66 -9.01
N ILE A 18 -11.22 20.31 -8.90
CA ILE A 18 -12.20 20.02 -7.84
C ILE A 18 -12.82 18.63 -8.02
N VAL A 19 -13.22 18.29 -9.25
CA VAL A 19 -13.84 16.99 -9.56
C VAL A 19 -12.85 15.83 -9.35
N HIS A 20 -11.57 15.99 -9.72
CA HIS A 20 -10.55 14.97 -9.47
C HIS A 20 -10.25 14.78 -7.97
N SER A 21 -10.39 15.84 -7.16
CA SER A 21 -10.23 15.73 -5.70
C SER A 21 -11.39 15.00 -5.01
N GLN A 22 -12.59 15.03 -5.60
CA GLN A 22 -13.79 14.36 -5.06
C GLN A 22 -13.89 12.88 -5.42
N SER A 23 -13.17 12.39 -6.43
CA SER A 23 -13.21 10.97 -6.83
C SER A 23 -12.37 10.04 -5.95
N CYS A 24 -11.34 10.56 -5.27
CA CYS A 24 -10.44 9.74 -4.47
C CYS A 24 -11.02 9.37 -3.09
N LYS A 25 -11.74 8.24 -3.04
CA LYS A 25 -12.35 7.68 -1.81
C LYS A 25 -11.34 7.19 -0.77
N TRP A 26 -10.09 6.98 -1.16
CA TRP A 26 -9.02 6.55 -0.27
C TRP A 26 -8.63 7.57 0.82
N LEU A 27 -8.92 8.87 0.63
CA LEU A 27 -8.67 9.87 1.67
C LEU A 27 -9.85 10.08 2.64
N HIS A 28 -10.91 9.30 2.49
CA HIS A 28 -12.07 9.42 3.36
C HIS A 28 -11.73 8.90 4.77
N PRO A 29 -12.14 9.57 5.88
CA PRO A 29 -11.79 9.15 7.25
C PRO A 29 -12.16 7.71 7.60
N LYS A 30 -13.24 7.18 7.00
CA LYS A 30 -13.66 5.77 7.17
C LYS A 30 -12.60 4.74 6.73
N GLN A 31 -11.57 5.15 5.98
CA GLN A 31 -10.49 4.25 5.58
C GLN A 31 -9.64 3.79 6.76
N GLU A 32 -9.60 4.54 7.88
CA GLU A 32 -8.90 4.10 9.08
C GLU A 32 -9.46 2.79 9.64
N TYR A 33 -10.78 2.63 9.58
CA TYR A 33 -11.42 1.36 9.94
C TYR A 33 -11.01 0.24 8.98
N LEU A 34 -11.06 0.48 7.66
CA LEU A 34 -10.64 -0.52 6.68
C LEU A 34 -9.17 -0.94 6.87
N ASN A 35 -8.28 0.02 7.06
CA ASN A 35 -6.86 -0.21 7.36
C ASN A 35 -6.66 -1.10 8.58
N SER A 36 -7.39 -0.81 9.67
CA SER A 36 -7.35 -1.63 10.88
C SER A 36 -7.84 -3.06 10.63
N GLN A 37 -8.85 -3.21 9.76
CA GLN A 37 -9.40 -4.51 9.39
C GLN A 37 -8.44 -5.33 8.53
N ILE A 38 -7.71 -4.67 7.61
CA ILE A 38 -6.66 -5.30 6.79
C ILE A 38 -5.55 -5.84 7.70
N LEU A 39 -5.00 -5.00 8.59
CA LEU A 39 -3.95 -5.41 9.52
C LEU A 39 -4.41 -6.51 10.49
N LYS A 40 -5.66 -6.44 10.96
CA LYS A 40 -6.24 -7.49 11.80
C LYS A 40 -6.32 -8.82 11.05
N ALA A 41 -6.86 -8.83 9.83
CA ALA A 41 -6.97 -10.04 9.02
C ALA A 41 -5.58 -10.64 8.70
N PHE A 42 -4.60 -9.79 8.37
CA PHE A 42 -3.20 -10.22 8.19
C PHE A 42 -2.66 -10.92 9.44
N ASN A 43 -2.80 -10.30 10.61
CA ASN A 43 -2.30 -10.87 11.87
C ASN A 43 -3.02 -12.16 12.29
N GLU A 44 -4.30 -12.31 11.94
CA GLU A 44 -5.07 -13.53 12.20
C GLU A 44 -4.65 -14.67 11.27
N MET A 45 -4.34 -14.35 10.02
CA MET A 45 -3.90 -15.26 8.98
C MET A 45 -2.51 -15.83 9.26
N VAL A 46 -1.55 -14.97 9.60
CA VAL A 46 -0.16 -15.37 9.83
C VAL A 46 -0.07 -16.35 11.00
N LYS A 47 0.56 -17.49 10.74
CA LYS A 47 0.87 -18.46 11.78
C LYS A 47 1.97 -17.88 12.68
N LYS A 48 1.74 -17.87 13.98
CA LYS A 48 2.79 -17.52 14.95
C LYS A 48 3.79 -18.68 14.99
N ASN A 49 5.07 -18.37 14.88
CA ASN A 49 6.14 -19.32 15.17
C ASN A 49 6.60 -19.14 16.61
N ASP A 50 6.68 -20.25 17.33
CA ASP A 50 7.16 -20.26 18.72
C ASP A 50 8.68 -20.41 18.82
N LYS A 51 9.36 -20.61 17.67
CA LYS A 51 10.83 -20.69 17.61
C LYS A 51 11.45 -19.30 17.63
N ILE A 52 12.53 -19.16 18.39
CA ILE A 52 13.39 -17.98 18.33
C ILE A 52 14.23 -18.08 17.06
N CYS A 53 13.90 -17.26 16.07
CA CYS A 53 14.71 -17.09 14.88
C CYS A 53 15.84 -16.10 15.18
N GLN A 54 17.10 -16.54 15.03
CA GLN A 54 18.23 -15.61 15.07
C GLN A 54 18.11 -14.64 13.89
N GLU A 55 18.22 -13.35 14.14
CA GLU A 55 18.33 -12.35 13.09
C GLU A 55 19.54 -12.67 12.21
N ASN A 56 19.33 -12.97 10.92
CA ASN A 56 20.41 -13.01 9.91
C ASN A 56 19.86 -13.19 8.48
N PRO A 57 20.61 -12.73 7.45
CA PRO A 57 21.27 -11.44 7.29
C PRO A 57 20.65 -10.70 6.08
N THR A 58 20.95 -9.40 5.99
CA THR A 58 20.38 -8.40 5.06
C THR A 58 19.04 -7.87 5.56
N ASP A 59 19.13 -6.94 6.52
CA ASP A 59 18.15 -5.85 6.64
C ASP A 59 17.88 -5.36 5.21
N PRO A 60 16.64 -5.39 4.69
CA PRO A 60 16.31 -4.77 3.42
C PRO A 60 16.71 -3.31 3.55
N SER A 61 17.87 -2.99 2.99
CA SER A 61 18.56 -1.76 3.32
C SER A 61 17.70 -0.58 2.87
N ASN A 62 17.22 0.19 3.83
CA ASN A 62 16.79 1.58 3.65
C ASN A 62 15.50 1.86 2.85
N GLU A 63 14.42 1.10 3.06
CA GLU A 63 13.10 1.33 2.45
C GLU A 63 12.29 2.52 3.04
N HIS A 64 12.87 3.28 3.99
CA HIS A 64 12.20 4.47 4.54
C HIS A 64 11.86 5.54 3.49
N ARG A 65 12.47 5.50 2.30
CA ARG A 65 12.25 6.52 1.26
C ARG A 65 10.98 6.31 0.44
N ILE A 66 10.54 5.06 0.22
CA ILE A 66 9.38 4.76 -0.65
C ILE A 66 8.08 5.30 -0.06
N TYR A 67 8.01 5.38 1.27
CA TYR A 67 6.84 5.88 2.01
C TYR A 67 6.98 7.35 2.45
N SER A 68 8.04 8.04 2.02
CA SER A 68 8.24 9.48 2.21
C SER A 68 7.55 10.28 1.10
N VAL A 69 6.26 9.99 0.87
CA VAL A 69 5.48 10.63 -0.18
C VAL A 69 4.59 11.73 0.40
N SER A 70 4.62 12.90 -0.22
CA SER A 70 3.78 14.06 0.12
C SER A 70 2.65 14.31 -0.88
N GLN A 71 2.75 13.73 -2.08
CA GLN A 71 1.73 13.84 -3.12
C GLN A 71 0.73 12.71 -3.00
N VAL A 72 -0.56 13.03 -3.10
CA VAL A 72 -1.62 12.03 -2.93
C VAL A 72 -1.62 10.96 -4.01
N GLU A 73 -1.39 11.33 -5.26
CA GLU A 73 -1.37 10.38 -6.38
C GLU A 73 -0.23 9.37 -6.21
N ALA A 74 0.98 9.85 -5.91
CA ALA A 74 2.12 8.99 -5.63
C ALA A 74 1.90 8.13 -4.36
N GLY A 75 1.24 8.67 -3.34
CA GLY A 75 0.90 7.92 -2.13
C GLY A 75 -0.11 6.82 -2.41
N ALA A 76 -1.15 7.13 -3.19
CA ALA A 76 -2.15 6.16 -3.63
C ALA A 76 -1.54 5.06 -4.51
N LEU A 77 -0.62 5.43 -5.40
CA LEU A 77 0.13 4.48 -6.22
C LEU A 77 0.97 3.55 -5.33
N ALA A 78 1.75 4.08 -4.38
CA ALA A 78 2.55 3.27 -3.47
C ALA A 78 1.69 2.27 -2.67
N VAL A 79 0.55 2.72 -2.14
CA VAL A 79 -0.37 1.83 -1.44
C VAL A 79 -0.88 0.74 -2.37
N ARG A 80 -1.34 1.11 -3.57
CA ARG A 80 -1.88 0.15 -4.53
C ARG A 80 -0.87 -0.92 -4.88
N GLU A 81 0.37 -0.54 -5.19
CA GLU A 81 1.42 -1.49 -5.55
C GLU A 81 1.80 -2.41 -4.39
N VAL A 82 1.99 -1.88 -3.18
CA VAL A 82 2.29 -2.74 -2.01
C VAL A 82 1.17 -3.75 -1.75
N LEU A 83 -0.10 -3.33 -1.86
CA LEU A 83 -1.24 -4.26 -1.68
C LEU A 83 -1.32 -5.29 -2.81
N ASN A 84 -1.03 -4.90 -4.05
CA ASN A 84 -0.99 -5.82 -5.20
C ASN A 84 0.12 -6.86 -5.06
N GLU A 85 1.34 -6.43 -4.73
CA GLU A 85 2.47 -7.33 -4.54
C GLU A 85 2.27 -8.24 -3.32
N THR A 86 1.70 -7.71 -2.23
CA THR A 86 1.28 -8.53 -1.07
C THR A 86 0.28 -9.59 -1.49
N MET A 87 -0.76 -9.22 -2.24
CA MET A 87 -1.75 -10.18 -2.74
C MET A 87 -1.08 -11.28 -3.57
N ARG A 88 -0.25 -10.90 -4.54
CA ARG A 88 0.41 -11.83 -5.46
C ARG A 88 1.32 -12.81 -4.72
N PHE A 89 2.10 -12.30 -3.78
CA PHE A 89 3.04 -13.09 -2.99
C PHE A 89 2.30 -14.13 -2.12
N TYR A 90 1.27 -13.73 -1.37
CA TYR A 90 0.53 -14.67 -0.52
C TYR A 90 -0.36 -15.62 -1.33
N MET A 91 -0.87 -15.21 -2.50
CA MET A 91 -1.55 -16.16 -3.41
C MET A 91 -0.67 -17.35 -3.76
N LYS A 92 0.64 -17.15 -3.94
CA LYS A 92 1.61 -18.21 -4.25
C LYS A 92 2.00 -19.04 -3.02
N HIS A 93 2.12 -18.41 -1.84
CA HIS A 93 2.82 -19.03 -0.70
C HIS A 93 1.99 -19.27 0.57
N HIS A 94 0.73 -18.80 0.64
CA HIS A 94 -0.06 -18.87 1.87
C HIS A 94 -0.20 -20.29 2.45
N GLU A 95 -0.36 -21.31 1.61
CA GLU A 95 -0.43 -22.71 2.04
C GLU A 95 0.88 -23.18 2.67
N SER A 96 2.02 -22.91 2.01
CA SER A 96 3.37 -23.25 2.48
C SER A 96 3.73 -22.54 3.79
N MET A 97 3.23 -21.33 3.98
CA MET A 97 3.38 -20.58 5.24
C MET A 97 2.48 -21.10 6.37
N GLY A 98 1.51 -21.97 6.06
CA GLY A 98 0.51 -22.43 7.02
C GLY A 98 -0.46 -21.33 7.44
N CYS A 99 -0.78 -20.40 6.53
CA CYS A 99 -1.77 -19.35 6.76
C CYS A 99 -3.14 -19.94 7.10
N LYS A 100 -3.88 -19.30 8.00
CA LYS A 100 -5.26 -19.72 8.30
C LYS A 100 -6.18 -19.33 7.16
N GLN A 101 -6.76 -20.34 6.49
CA GLN A 101 -7.57 -20.17 5.28
C GLN A 101 -8.66 -19.10 5.38
N GLN A 102 -9.50 -19.15 6.43
CA GLN A 102 -10.60 -18.20 6.59
C GLN A 102 -10.11 -16.75 6.75
N ALA A 103 -8.98 -16.54 7.44
CA ALA A 103 -8.39 -15.22 7.63
C ALA A 103 -7.69 -14.74 6.34
N TRP A 104 -7.11 -15.66 5.56
CA TRP A 104 -6.57 -15.37 4.23
C TRP A 104 -7.66 -14.88 3.28
N GLU A 105 -8.78 -15.59 3.16
CA GLU A 105 -9.90 -15.19 2.30
C GLU A 105 -10.44 -13.80 2.66
N ARG A 106 -10.56 -13.52 3.97
CA ARG A 106 -10.95 -12.20 4.47
C ARG A 106 -9.91 -11.14 4.08
N PHE A 107 -8.62 -11.43 4.25
CA PHE A 107 -7.54 -10.53 3.90
C PHE A 107 -7.57 -10.21 2.40
N GLN A 108 -7.73 -11.20 1.53
CA GLN A 108 -7.87 -11.01 0.08
C GLN A 108 -9.05 -10.09 -0.27
N GLN A 109 -10.23 -10.33 0.31
CA GLN A 109 -11.40 -9.48 0.06
C GLN A 109 -11.16 -8.02 0.45
N LEU A 110 -10.51 -7.79 1.59
CA LEU A 110 -10.21 -6.45 2.09
C LEU A 110 -9.16 -5.74 1.22
N LEU A 111 -8.11 -6.45 0.80
CA LEU A 111 -7.10 -5.94 -0.13
C LEU A 111 -7.72 -5.57 -1.48
N TYR A 112 -8.51 -6.48 -2.07
CA TYR A 112 -9.21 -6.23 -3.34
C TYR A 112 -10.09 -4.99 -3.26
N TYR A 113 -10.88 -4.86 -2.19
CA TYR A 113 -11.71 -3.69 -1.98
C TYR A 113 -10.87 -2.41 -1.86
N GLN A 114 -9.78 -2.41 -1.09
CA GLN A 114 -8.91 -1.25 -0.93
C GLN A 114 -8.21 -0.85 -2.24
N ILE A 115 -7.72 -1.81 -3.02
CA ILE A 115 -7.12 -1.59 -4.34
C ILE A 115 -8.13 -0.91 -5.26
N HIS A 116 -9.38 -1.38 -5.27
CA HIS A 116 -10.44 -0.77 -6.08
C HIS A 116 -10.74 0.67 -5.64
N GLN A 117 -10.71 0.98 -4.34
CA GLN A 117 -10.89 2.37 -3.86
C GLN A 117 -9.75 3.30 -4.30
N LEU A 118 -8.58 2.77 -4.65
CA LEU A 118 -7.39 3.53 -5.07
C LEU A 118 -7.39 3.86 -6.56
N GLU A 119 -8.15 3.14 -7.40
CA GLU A 119 -8.18 3.36 -8.86
C GLU A 119 -8.50 4.80 -9.25
N ALA A 120 -9.43 5.44 -8.53
CA ALA A 120 -9.82 6.83 -8.77
C ALA A 120 -8.86 7.88 -8.18
N CYS A 121 -7.79 7.44 -7.52
CA CYS A 121 -6.77 8.28 -6.87
C CYS A 121 -5.43 8.28 -7.63
N VAL A 122 -5.23 7.35 -8.56
CA VAL A 122 -3.99 7.19 -9.31
C VAL A 122 -4.17 7.80 -10.70
N SER A 123 -3.18 8.58 -11.15
CA SER A 123 -3.20 9.18 -12.48
C SER A 123 -2.92 8.13 -13.55
N ARG A 124 -3.24 8.43 -14.82
CA ARG A 124 -2.87 7.54 -15.95
C ARG A 124 -1.37 7.52 -16.24
N ALA A 125 -0.65 8.56 -15.85
CA ALA A 125 0.80 8.67 -16.02
C ALA A 125 1.46 8.23 -14.70
N GLU A 126 1.50 6.91 -14.50
CA GLU A 126 2.01 6.31 -13.29
C GLU A 126 3.53 6.47 -13.19
N ASN A 127 4.03 6.56 -11.96
CA ASN A 127 5.47 6.63 -11.71
C ASN A 127 6.06 5.21 -11.78
N ASP A 128 6.59 4.83 -12.93
CA ASP A 128 7.14 3.49 -13.17
C ASP A 128 8.32 3.17 -12.24
N LEU A 129 9.17 4.15 -11.89
CA LEU A 129 10.28 3.95 -10.96
C LEU A 129 9.80 3.55 -9.55
N LEU A 130 8.67 4.13 -9.10
CA LEU A 130 8.07 3.77 -7.81
C LEU A 130 7.51 2.33 -7.86
N LYS A 131 6.87 1.95 -8.97
CA LYS A 131 6.33 0.60 -9.16
C LYS A 131 7.44 -0.44 -9.20
N GLU A 132 8.52 -0.15 -9.94
CA GLU A 132 9.71 -0.99 -10.05
C GLU A 132 10.37 -1.17 -8.69
N SER A 133 10.61 -0.08 -7.96
CA SER A 133 11.21 -0.13 -6.63
C SER A 133 10.41 -1.00 -5.65
N ILE A 134 9.07 -0.88 -5.62
CA ILE A 134 8.22 -1.74 -4.78
C ILE A 134 8.25 -3.20 -5.25
N SER A 135 8.25 -3.42 -6.57
CA SER A 135 8.32 -4.78 -7.12
C SER A 135 9.66 -5.45 -6.78
N GLU A 136 10.76 -4.70 -6.79
CA GLU A 136 12.08 -5.17 -6.37
C GLU A 136 12.10 -5.63 -4.92
N GLU A 137 11.46 -4.91 -3.99
CA GLU A 137 11.35 -5.34 -2.58
C GLU A 137 10.70 -6.74 -2.48
N PHE A 138 9.59 -6.96 -3.19
CA PHE A 138 8.90 -8.26 -3.17
C PHE A 138 9.67 -9.35 -3.92
N ASN A 139 10.44 -9.00 -4.96
CA ASN A 139 11.34 -9.94 -5.62
C ASN A 139 12.48 -10.41 -4.70
N LEU A 140 12.95 -9.55 -3.77
CA LEU A 140 13.90 -9.95 -2.74
C LEU A 140 13.26 -10.97 -1.79
N LEU A 141 12.01 -10.76 -1.39
CA LEU A 141 11.28 -11.74 -0.57
C LEU A 141 11.13 -13.09 -1.30
N GLU A 142 10.76 -13.09 -2.58
CA GLU A 142 10.71 -14.29 -3.43
C GLU A 142 12.07 -15.00 -3.53
N THR A 143 13.15 -14.24 -3.66
CA THR A 143 14.52 -14.80 -3.68
C THR A 143 14.84 -15.51 -2.37
N MET A 144 14.47 -14.92 -1.22
CA MET A 144 14.66 -15.57 0.09
C MET A 144 13.90 -16.89 0.21
N VAL A 145 12.69 -16.97 -0.35
CA VAL A 145 11.91 -18.22 -0.40
C VAL A 145 12.68 -19.32 -1.14
N LEU A 146 13.26 -18.99 -2.30
CA LEU A 146 13.97 -19.94 -3.15
C LEU A 146 15.31 -20.38 -2.56
N GLU A 147 16.06 -19.48 -1.92
CA GLU A 147 17.43 -19.74 -1.47
C GLU A 147 17.52 -20.37 -0.07
N LYS A 148 16.55 -20.10 0.83
CA LYS A 148 16.63 -20.45 2.26
C LYS A 148 15.69 -21.59 2.69
N ASP A 149 15.39 -22.50 1.76
CA ASP A 149 14.71 -23.78 1.98
C ASP A 149 13.37 -23.71 2.71
N ASN A 150 12.57 -22.66 2.46
CA ASN A 150 11.21 -22.49 3.03
C ASN A 150 11.14 -22.66 4.56
N SER A 151 12.22 -22.34 5.27
CA SER A 151 12.29 -22.56 6.71
C SER A 151 11.28 -21.69 7.46
N ALA A 152 10.82 -22.16 8.62
CA ALA A 152 9.89 -21.39 9.46
C ALA A 152 10.40 -19.97 9.79
N CYS A 153 11.72 -19.81 9.91
CA CYS A 153 12.33 -18.50 10.18
C CYS A 153 12.34 -17.56 8.97
N VAL A 154 12.41 -18.10 7.75
CA VAL A 154 12.25 -17.30 6.54
C VAL A 154 10.83 -16.77 6.45
N TRP A 155 9.84 -17.61 6.76
CA TRP A 155 8.45 -17.17 6.80
C TRP A 155 8.18 -16.12 7.88
N ASP A 156 8.74 -16.25 9.08
CA ASP A 156 8.59 -15.23 10.11
C ASP A 156 9.16 -13.88 9.68
N PHE A 157 10.35 -13.89 9.08
CA PHE A 157 10.99 -12.68 8.57
C PHE A 157 10.12 -12.02 7.49
N ILE A 158 9.69 -12.79 6.49
CA ILE A 158 8.84 -12.30 5.40
C ILE A 158 7.51 -11.75 5.94
N ASN A 159 6.89 -12.44 6.90
CA ASN A 159 5.67 -11.96 7.55
C ASN A 159 5.92 -10.66 8.34
N SER A 160 7.10 -10.51 8.94
CA SER A 160 7.50 -9.28 9.65
C SER A 160 7.65 -8.10 8.67
N GLU A 161 8.39 -8.28 7.58
CA GLU A 161 8.58 -7.23 6.57
C GLU A 161 7.27 -6.88 5.87
N THR A 162 6.45 -7.87 5.51
CA THR A 162 5.11 -7.63 4.95
C THR A 162 4.26 -6.81 5.93
N ARG A 163 4.27 -7.16 7.23
CA ARG A 163 3.54 -6.40 8.26
C ARG A 163 3.99 -4.96 8.31
N ARG A 164 5.30 -4.72 8.31
CA ARG A 164 5.91 -3.39 8.33
C ARG A 164 5.46 -2.57 7.12
N ASN A 165 5.55 -3.14 5.92
CA ASN A 165 5.12 -2.48 4.68
C ASN A 165 3.63 -2.12 4.72
N LEU A 166 2.78 -3.07 5.14
CA LEU A 166 1.34 -2.83 5.32
C LEU A 166 1.06 -1.69 6.32
N GLN A 167 1.73 -1.68 7.48
CA GLN A 167 1.57 -0.61 8.46
C GLN A 167 1.93 0.75 7.86
N GLN A 168 3.08 0.83 7.18
CA GLN A 168 3.56 2.07 6.58
C GLN A 168 2.60 2.59 5.50
N VAL A 169 2.14 1.75 4.56
CA VAL A 169 1.26 2.20 3.47
C VAL A 169 -0.15 2.52 3.94
N LEU A 170 -0.72 1.74 4.87
CA LEU A 170 -2.09 1.97 5.34
C LEU A 170 -2.18 3.29 6.13
N GLU A 171 -1.12 3.67 6.84
CA GLU A 171 -1.03 4.97 7.52
C GLU A 171 -0.88 6.18 6.59
N LEU A 172 -0.46 5.98 5.32
CA LEU A 172 -0.28 7.08 4.36
C LEU A 172 -1.58 7.86 4.13
N SER A 173 -2.72 7.17 4.08
CA SER A 173 -4.04 7.80 3.90
C SER A 173 -4.31 8.87 4.97
N SER A 174 -4.12 8.51 6.24
CA SER A 174 -4.29 9.41 7.39
C SER A 174 -3.23 10.51 7.44
N ARG A 175 -1.98 10.22 7.05
CA ARG A 175 -0.90 11.23 6.95
C ARG A 175 -1.22 12.29 5.89
N LEU A 176 -1.55 11.87 4.68
CA LEU A 176 -1.85 12.76 3.55
C LEU A 176 -3.15 13.54 3.76
N ARG A 177 -4.17 12.90 4.35
CA ARG A 177 -5.41 13.57 4.76
C ARG A 177 -5.12 14.72 5.74
N ARG A 178 -4.31 14.47 6.77
CA ARG A 178 -3.91 15.50 7.75
C ARG A 178 -3.14 16.64 7.07
N GLN A 179 -2.18 16.33 6.20
CA GLN A 179 -1.42 17.34 5.45
C GLN A 179 -2.34 18.24 4.61
N ARG A 180 -3.28 17.66 3.85
CA ARG A 180 -4.25 18.44 3.06
C ARG A 180 -5.13 19.35 3.92
N LEU A 181 -5.56 18.89 5.09
CA LEU A 181 -6.38 19.69 6.01
C LEU A 181 -5.61 20.89 6.56
N LEU A 182 -4.32 20.73 6.85
CA LEU A 182 -3.46 21.81 7.34
C LEU A 182 -3.05 22.82 6.24
N GLN A 183 -3.07 22.41 4.97
CA GLN A 183 -2.70 23.25 3.83
C GLN A 183 -3.88 24.05 3.24
N ARG A 184 -5.11 23.87 3.74
CA ARG A 184 -6.25 24.69 3.29
C ARG A 184 -6.16 26.08 3.89
N PRO A 185 -6.14 27.16 3.08
CA PRO A 185 -6.25 28.51 3.61
C PRO A 185 -7.60 28.65 4.34
N GLN A 186 -7.57 29.26 5.53
CA GLN A 186 -8.76 29.62 6.31
C GLN A 186 -9.56 30.72 5.63
#